data_AF-A0A3A0CW02-F1
#
_entry.id   AF-A0A3A0CW02-F1
#
_cell.length_a   1.000
_cell.length_b   1.000
_cell.length_c   1.000
_cell.angle_alpha   90.00
_cell.angle_beta   90.00
_cell.angle_gamma   90.00
#
_symmetry.space_group_name_H-M   'P 1'
#
loop_
_entity.id
_entity.type
_entity.pdbx_description
1 polymer ?
#
loop_
_entity_poly.entity_id
_entity_poly.type
_entity_poly.pdbx_seq_one_letter_code
_entity_poly.pdbx_strand_id
1 'polypeptide(L)'
;MPDSTSVSSFLSDPVELVKFIGGIVGIIGTLTAIVVVFFTKFLPWWRTRRDRRSLEKRFGAELYLKAVIERSTQYYIDPFCQVLDPAGAEEPRNLAFNPKDNLFKVVNVALHHPTEYRYLILLADSGMGKTSFLLNYYARHLRQRRKKFDLALVPLGIPDADARIKEIANKNNTVLFLDALDEDTLAIVDHVARLRDILALTRDFSRVLITCRTQFFPKEEEIPSETGIVKIGPKAAGEKAQYVFHKLYLSPFTDEQVQAYLKRRYPFAQRRRRRLAQDMVQKIPNLSVRPMLLSHIDDLVRANREIKYSFELYEDMVEAWLVREEGIVPGLKKEPLRQFSERLAVDLYVNRKRRGAERIPRAELAELAKSWNIPLTDWQVSGRSLLNRDAVGNFKFAHRSIMEYLFVKRFTAGEKECCGLEWTDQMKKFLLEMIQDHLASNKPVPFDASVADLSGFVRKLRSKALAKLSQNEVILMLKQQDFYDVNKYKIGKGLAHHYESYHNNEVVMDYATGLMWQQAGSENYLIYKNAHEYVHKLNQQRFAGYNDWRLPTLEEAMSLMEPKKHGELYLDRVFDHKQRWIWTSDHHSEGAAWVVLFRWLLPPPPC
;
A
#
# COMPACT_ATOMS: atom_id res chain seq x y z
N MET A 1 24.40 -71.38 16.73
CA MET A 1 24.36 -70.02 17.27
C MET A 1 25.21 -69.15 16.37
N PRO A 2 24.68 -68.11 15.70
CA PRO A 2 25.55 -67.08 15.13
C PRO A 2 26.07 -66.20 16.28
N ASP A 3 27.36 -65.90 16.21
CA ASP A 3 28.19 -65.26 17.22
C ASP A 3 27.70 -63.89 17.73
N SER A 4 27.60 -63.78 19.06
CA SER A 4 27.37 -62.53 19.81
C SER A 4 28.58 -61.59 19.83
N THR A 5 29.72 -61.97 19.22
CA THR A 5 30.96 -61.17 19.11
C THR A 5 30.98 -60.20 17.93
N SER A 6 30.00 -60.25 17.03
CA SER A 6 29.90 -59.31 15.90
C SER A 6 29.29 -57.94 16.27
N VAL A 7 28.50 -57.88 17.35
CA VAL A 7 27.85 -56.63 17.80
C VAL A 7 28.74 -55.84 18.76
N SER A 8 29.55 -56.52 19.56
CA SER A 8 30.44 -55.87 20.54
C SER A 8 31.68 -55.23 19.88
N SER A 9 32.18 -55.78 18.78
CA SER A 9 33.30 -55.21 18.00
C SER A 9 32.90 -53.98 17.16
N PHE A 10 31.61 -53.89 16.79
CA PHE A 10 31.05 -52.76 16.03
C PHE A 10 30.92 -51.48 16.86
N LEU A 11 30.79 -51.60 18.20
CA LEU A 11 30.64 -50.48 19.13
C LEU A 11 31.97 -49.98 19.71
N SER A 12 33.08 -50.67 19.44
CA SER A 12 34.43 -50.32 19.94
C SER A 12 35.29 -49.53 18.95
N ASP A 13 34.87 -49.42 17.68
CA ASP A 13 35.55 -48.60 16.67
C ASP A 13 34.89 -47.20 16.57
N PRO A 14 35.56 -46.13 17.08
CA PRO A 14 34.99 -44.79 17.06
C PRO A 14 34.72 -44.26 15.64
N VAL A 15 35.39 -44.78 14.61
CA VAL A 15 35.18 -44.36 13.22
C VAL A 15 33.87 -44.93 12.67
N GLU A 16 33.57 -46.21 12.91
CA GLU A 16 32.32 -46.84 12.49
C GLU A 16 31.11 -46.31 13.28
N LEU A 17 31.29 -46.02 14.57
CA LEU A 17 30.26 -45.38 15.39
C LEU A 17 29.89 -43.98 14.86
N VAL A 18 30.88 -43.16 14.48
CA VAL A 18 30.63 -41.84 13.88
C VAL A 18 29.92 -41.94 12.53
N LYS A 19 30.28 -42.91 11.67
CA LYS A 19 29.57 -43.15 10.40
C LYS A 19 28.13 -43.60 10.63
N PHE A 20 27.89 -44.49 11.58
CA PHE A 20 26.55 -44.98 11.93
C PHE A 20 25.66 -43.86 12.48
N ILE A 21 26.18 -43.06 13.43
CA ILE A 21 25.48 -41.88 13.95
C ILE A 21 25.23 -40.86 12.83
N GLY A 22 26.21 -40.61 11.96
CA GLY A 22 26.07 -39.75 10.79
C GLY A 22 24.97 -40.23 9.82
N GLY A 23 24.87 -41.55 9.61
CA GLY A 23 23.81 -42.17 8.82
C GLY A 23 22.42 -41.98 9.44
N ILE A 24 22.27 -42.19 10.75
CA ILE A 24 21.02 -41.95 11.47
C ILE A 24 20.63 -40.46 11.42
N VAL A 25 21.57 -39.55 11.67
CA VAL A 25 21.34 -38.10 11.59
C VAL A 25 20.93 -37.69 10.18
N GLY A 26 21.56 -38.26 9.14
CA GLY A 26 21.19 -38.04 7.74
C GLY A 26 19.77 -38.52 7.41
N ILE A 27 19.37 -39.70 7.90
CA ILE A 27 18.02 -40.25 7.72
C ILE A 27 16.98 -39.38 8.44
N ILE A 28 17.23 -39.01 9.70
CA ILE A 28 16.35 -38.12 10.49
C ILE A 28 16.22 -36.76 9.80
N GLY A 29 17.32 -36.18 9.32
CA GLY A 29 17.32 -34.93 8.57
C GLY A 29 16.47 -35.01 7.30
N THR A 30 16.58 -36.12 6.57
CA THR A 30 15.81 -36.36 5.33
C THR A 30 14.32 -36.55 5.63
N LEU A 31 13.96 -37.35 6.62
CA LEU A 31 12.57 -37.52 7.08
C LEU A 31 11.97 -36.20 7.56
N THR A 32 12.73 -35.42 8.32
CA THR A 32 12.30 -34.09 8.78
C THR A 32 12.06 -33.16 7.59
N ALA A 33 12.96 -33.16 6.59
CA ALA A 33 12.78 -32.37 5.38
C ALA A 33 11.53 -32.80 4.58
N ILE A 34 11.26 -34.10 4.47
CA ILE A 34 10.06 -34.64 3.80
C ILE A 34 8.80 -34.20 4.54
N VAL A 35 8.76 -34.35 5.87
CA VAL A 35 7.62 -33.93 6.70
C VAL A 35 7.40 -32.42 6.57
N VAL A 36 8.47 -31.63 6.64
CA VAL A 36 8.39 -30.18 6.46
C VAL A 36 7.86 -29.82 5.08
N VAL A 37 8.36 -30.43 4.00
CA VAL A 37 7.85 -30.20 2.64
C VAL A 37 6.38 -30.64 2.51
N PHE A 38 6.01 -31.75 3.13
CA PHE A 38 4.64 -32.25 3.12
C PHE A 38 3.67 -31.24 3.77
N PHE A 39 3.96 -30.79 4.98
CA PHE A 39 3.08 -29.85 5.71
C PHE A 39 3.12 -28.42 5.17
N THR A 40 4.26 -27.96 4.62
CA THR A 40 4.41 -26.57 4.15
C THR A 40 4.08 -26.38 2.67
N LYS A 41 4.16 -27.42 1.84
CA LYS A 41 3.91 -27.31 0.39
C LYS A 41 2.80 -28.23 -0.09
N PHE A 42 2.93 -29.54 0.13
CA PHE A 42 2.00 -30.52 -0.45
C PHE A 42 0.60 -30.41 0.14
N LEU A 43 0.48 -30.39 1.47
CA LEU A 43 -0.80 -30.37 2.16
C LEU A 43 -1.61 -29.09 1.89
N PRO A 44 -1.02 -27.88 1.91
CA PRO A 44 -1.73 -26.65 1.49
C PRO A 44 -2.14 -26.68 0.01
N TRP A 45 -1.28 -27.16 -0.88
CA TRP A 45 -1.58 -27.30 -2.31
C TRP A 45 -2.75 -28.28 -2.54
N TRP A 46 -2.69 -29.45 -1.92
CA TRP A 46 -3.74 -30.47 -2.00
C TRP A 46 -5.07 -29.96 -1.44
N ARG A 47 -5.04 -29.27 -0.30
CA ARG A 47 -6.22 -28.62 0.29
C ARG A 47 -6.84 -27.63 -0.69
N THR A 48 -6.04 -26.74 -1.28
CA THR A 48 -6.53 -25.75 -2.26
C THR A 48 -7.14 -26.42 -3.48
N ARG A 49 -6.49 -27.47 -4.01
CA ARG A 49 -6.99 -28.24 -5.16
C ARG A 49 -8.31 -28.95 -4.83
N ARG A 50 -8.44 -29.51 -3.63
CA ARG A 50 -9.67 -30.14 -3.15
C ARG A 50 -10.79 -29.11 -2.96
N ASP A 51 -10.50 -27.98 -2.35
CA ASP A 51 -11.44 -26.89 -2.10
C ASP A 51 -12.00 -26.38 -3.43
N ARG A 52 -11.12 -26.06 -4.40
CA ARG A 52 -11.47 -25.68 -5.77
C ARG A 52 -12.41 -26.70 -6.44
N ARG A 53 -12.02 -27.97 -6.48
CA ARG A 53 -12.86 -29.03 -7.10
C ARG A 53 -14.23 -29.16 -6.45
N SER A 54 -14.29 -28.99 -5.12
CA SER A 54 -15.54 -29.09 -4.36
C SER A 54 -16.47 -27.91 -4.67
N LEU A 55 -15.91 -26.70 -4.77
CA LEU A 55 -16.64 -25.49 -5.16
C LEU A 55 -17.11 -25.56 -6.61
N GLU A 56 -16.23 -25.94 -7.55
CA GLU A 56 -16.57 -26.11 -8.97
C GLU A 56 -17.70 -27.13 -9.15
N LYS A 57 -17.66 -28.26 -8.43
CA LYS A 57 -18.73 -29.27 -8.49
C LYS A 57 -20.05 -28.77 -7.90
N ARG A 58 -20.00 -27.92 -6.87
CA ARG A 58 -21.21 -27.47 -6.15
C ARG A 58 -21.90 -26.31 -6.84
N PHE A 59 -21.14 -25.36 -7.36
CA PHE A 59 -21.66 -24.11 -7.92
C PHE A 59 -21.70 -24.11 -9.45
N GLY A 60 -20.91 -24.97 -10.11
CA GLY A 60 -20.80 -24.97 -11.57
C GLY A 60 -20.32 -23.62 -12.13
N ALA A 61 -20.39 -23.45 -13.45
CA ALA A 61 -20.17 -22.14 -14.09
C ALA A 61 -21.39 -21.21 -13.97
N GLU A 62 -22.55 -21.76 -13.60
CA GLU A 62 -23.83 -21.03 -13.51
C GLU A 62 -23.83 -19.98 -12.39
N LEU A 63 -23.21 -20.27 -11.25
CA LEU A 63 -23.18 -19.34 -10.11
C LEU A 63 -21.85 -18.61 -9.98
N TYR A 64 -20.73 -19.30 -10.20
CA TYR A 64 -19.40 -18.70 -10.15
C TYR A 64 -18.52 -19.25 -11.27
N LEU A 65 -18.01 -18.36 -12.12
CA LEU A 65 -17.06 -18.75 -13.16
C LEU A 65 -15.85 -19.47 -12.55
N LYS A 66 -15.36 -20.51 -13.24
CA LYS A 66 -14.19 -21.29 -12.82
C LYS A 66 -12.97 -20.41 -12.48
N ALA A 67 -12.77 -19.35 -13.27
CA ALA A 67 -11.69 -18.39 -13.07
C ALA A 67 -11.84 -17.55 -11.79
N VAL A 68 -13.08 -17.33 -11.32
CA VAL A 68 -13.34 -16.64 -10.05
C VAL A 68 -13.02 -17.58 -8.90
N ILE A 69 -13.51 -18.83 -8.93
CA ILE A 69 -13.21 -19.85 -7.90
C ILE A 69 -11.70 -20.08 -7.77
N GLU A 70 -11.00 -20.20 -8.90
CA GLU A 70 -9.55 -20.35 -8.91
C GLU A 70 -8.84 -19.17 -8.25
N ARG A 71 -9.13 -17.94 -8.69
CA ARG A 71 -8.52 -16.72 -8.11
C ARG A 71 -8.86 -16.53 -6.63
N SER A 72 -10.07 -16.88 -6.20
CA SER A 72 -10.51 -16.76 -4.82
C SER A 72 -9.85 -17.77 -3.87
N THR A 73 -9.52 -18.97 -4.35
CA THR A 73 -8.93 -20.04 -3.51
C THR A 73 -7.41 -20.05 -3.55
N GLN A 74 -6.80 -19.62 -4.66
CA GLN A 74 -5.36 -19.66 -4.84
C GLN A 74 -4.65 -18.62 -3.95
N TYR A 75 -3.67 -19.09 -3.17
CA TYR A 75 -2.87 -18.27 -2.25
C TYR A 75 -3.69 -17.46 -1.23
N TYR A 76 -4.93 -17.88 -0.96
CA TYR A 76 -5.86 -17.19 -0.07
C TYR A 76 -5.25 -16.95 1.32
N ILE A 77 -5.41 -15.74 1.87
CA ILE A 77 -5.01 -15.36 3.23
C ILE A 77 -6.26 -15.01 4.02
N ASP A 78 -6.35 -15.49 5.26
CA ASP A 78 -7.47 -15.21 6.15
C ASP A 78 -7.51 -13.71 6.45
N PRO A 79 -8.60 -13.01 6.08
CA PRO A 79 -8.70 -11.57 6.28
C PRO A 79 -9.01 -11.25 7.74
N PHE A 80 -8.70 -10.02 8.11
CA PHE A 80 -9.16 -9.43 9.36
C PHE A 80 -10.41 -8.59 9.14
N CYS A 81 -11.15 -8.34 10.22
CA CYS A 81 -12.30 -7.45 10.22
C CYS A 81 -12.29 -6.51 11.43
N GLN A 82 -13.10 -5.45 11.33
CA GLN A 82 -13.26 -4.40 12.32
C GLN A 82 -14.71 -3.88 12.32
N VAL A 83 -15.10 -3.16 13.37
CA VAL A 83 -16.47 -2.61 13.52
C VAL A 83 -16.62 -1.25 12.83
N LEU A 84 -15.54 -0.46 12.75
CA LEU A 84 -15.54 0.86 12.13
C LEU A 84 -15.16 0.79 10.66
N ASP A 85 -15.79 1.64 9.84
CA ASP A 85 -15.53 1.69 8.40
C ASP A 85 -14.09 2.11 8.07
N PRO A 86 -13.27 1.25 7.43
CA PRO A 86 -11.94 1.65 6.98
C PRO A 86 -11.96 2.64 5.80
N ALA A 87 -13.03 2.71 5.02
CA ALA A 87 -13.11 3.56 3.82
C ALA A 87 -13.31 5.04 4.15
N GLY A 88 -13.72 5.37 5.38
CA GLY A 88 -13.85 6.74 5.87
C GLY A 88 -12.52 7.46 6.12
N ALA A 89 -11.44 6.71 6.39
CA ALA A 89 -10.12 7.27 6.64
C ALA A 89 -9.41 7.67 5.33
N GLU A 90 -8.61 8.74 5.36
CA GLU A 90 -7.82 9.18 4.21
C GLU A 90 -6.70 8.19 3.84
N GLU A 91 -6.17 7.45 4.84
CA GLU A 91 -5.13 6.44 4.64
C GLU A 91 -5.48 5.11 5.34
N PRO A 92 -5.52 3.97 4.61
CA PRO A 92 -5.88 2.67 5.19
C PRO A 92 -4.91 2.16 6.26
N ARG A 93 -3.65 2.64 6.24
CA ARG A 93 -2.60 2.25 7.19
C ARG A 93 -2.72 2.96 8.55
N ASN A 94 -3.29 4.18 8.59
CA ASN A 94 -3.43 4.95 9.85
C ASN A 94 -4.54 4.41 10.76
N LEU A 95 -5.27 3.39 10.31
CA LEU A 95 -6.23 2.60 11.10
C LEU A 95 -5.54 1.52 11.97
N ALA A 96 -4.22 1.60 12.16
CA ALA A 96 -3.44 0.66 12.98
C ALA A 96 -3.91 0.57 14.44
N PHE A 97 -4.67 1.56 14.93
CA PHE A 97 -5.19 1.62 16.29
C PHE A 97 -6.57 0.95 16.48
N ASN A 98 -7.25 0.56 15.41
CA ASN A 98 -8.53 -0.15 15.54
C ASN A 98 -8.29 -1.64 15.86
N PRO A 99 -8.98 -2.22 16.84
CA PRO A 99 -8.95 -3.67 17.08
C PRO A 99 -9.35 -4.43 15.80
N LYS A 100 -8.48 -5.36 15.39
CA LYS A 100 -8.69 -6.22 14.23
C LYS A 100 -8.83 -7.65 14.69
N ASP A 101 -9.92 -8.29 14.29
CA ASP A 101 -10.17 -9.69 14.60
C ASP A 101 -10.06 -10.57 13.36
N ASN A 102 -9.76 -11.85 13.54
CA ASN A 102 -9.83 -12.82 12.46
C ASN A 102 -11.29 -13.03 12.02
N LEU A 103 -11.59 -12.73 10.75
CA LEU A 103 -12.96 -12.77 10.25
C LEU A 103 -13.61 -14.15 10.36
N PHE A 104 -12.85 -15.23 10.11
CA PHE A 104 -13.39 -16.58 10.27
C PHE A 104 -13.80 -16.85 11.70
N LYS A 105 -13.01 -16.42 12.68
CA LYS A 105 -13.33 -16.57 14.10
C LYS A 105 -14.62 -15.83 14.44
N VAL A 106 -14.72 -14.55 14.06
CA VAL A 106 -15.89 -13.70 14.33
C VAL A 106 -17.15 -14.26 13.68
N VAL A 107 -17.09 -14.58 12.38
CA VAL A 107 -18.23 -15.15 11.65
C VAL A 107 -18.61 -16.53 12.19
N ASN A 108 -17.64 -17.38 12.55
CA ASN A 108 -17.95 -18.65 13.22
C ASN A 108 -18.70 -18.44 14.53
N VAL A 109 -18.25 -17.52 15.40
CA VAL A 109 -18.93 -17.23 16.66
C VAL A 109 -20.38 -16.77 16.40
N ALA A 110 -20.56 -15.82 15.49
CA ALA A 110 -21.87 -15.25 15.18
C ALA A 110 -22.85 -16.25 14.52
N LEU A 111 -22.34 -17.24 13.77
CA LEU A 111 -23.17 -18.30 13.16
C LEU A 111 -23.47 -19.47 14.10
N HIS A 112 -22.67 -19.67 15.17
CA HIS A 112 -22.79 -20.85 16.05
C HIS A 112 -23.45 -20.57 17.40
N HIS A 113 -23.34 -19.34 17.91
CA HIS A 113 -23.94 -18.98 19.18
C HIS A 113 -25.35 -18.41 18.97
N PRO A 114 -26.27 -18.61 19.92
CA PRO A 114 -27.55 -17.90 19.95
C PRO A 114 -27.28 -16.42 20.23
N THR A 115 -26.86 -15.71 19.18
CA THR A 115 -26.88 -14.25 19.13
C THR A 115 -28.32 -13.80 18.91
N GLU A 116 -28.68 -12.63 19.45
CA GLU A 116 -29.97 -11.97 19.13
C GLU A 116 -30.06 -11.59 17.63
N TYR A 117 -28.91 -11.49 16.96
CA TYR A 117 -28.80 -11.06 15.57
C TYR A 117 -28.88 -12.25 14.60
N ARG A 118 -29.95 -12.29 13.80
CA ARG A 118 -30.12 -13.26 12.70
C ARG A 118 -29.33 -12.87 11.45
N TYR A 119 -29.22 -11.58 11.20
CA TYR A 119 -28.62 -11.02 10.00
C TYR A 119 -27.25 -10.45 10.30
N LEU A 120 -26.27 -10.86 9.51
CA LEU A 120 -24.93 -10.31 9.49
C LEU A 120 -24.74 -9.58 8.17
N ILE A 121 -24.04 -8.46 8.21
CA ILE A 121 -23.62 -7.76 7.00
C ILE A 121 -22.10 -7.54 7.00
N LEU A 122 -21.45 -8.02 5.93
CA LEU A 122 -20.03 -7.86 5.70
C LEU A 122 -19.81 -6.81 4.61
N LEU A 123 -19.30 -5.66 5.04
CA LEU A 123 -19.05 -4.50 4.20
C LEU A 123 -17.57 -4.39 3.86
N ALA A 124 -17.27 -4.06 2.61
CA ALA A 124 -15.91 -3.73 2.20
C ALA A 124 -15.90 -3.01 0.86
N ASP A 125 -14.83 -2.25 0.60
CA ASP A 125 -14.53 -1.70 -0.72
C ASP A 125 -14.38 -2.79 -1.80
N SER A 126 -14.40 -2.35 -3.06
CA SER A 126 -14.09 -3.22 -4.20
C SER A 126 -12.69 -3.82 -4.07
N GLY A 127 -12.55 -5.10 -4.42
CA GLY A 127 -11.26 -5.81 -4.41
C GLY A 127 -10.72 -6.22 -3.03
N MET A 128 -11.48 -6.02 -1.94
CA MET A 128 -11.07 -6.41 -0.57
C MET A 128 -11.26 -7.91 -0.27
N GLY A 129 -11.95 -8.65 -1.14
CA GLY A 129 -12.06 -10.12 -1.05
C GLY A 129 -13.33 -10.66 -0.38
N LYS A 130 -14.46 -9.95 -0.46
CA LYS A 130 -15.79 -10.41 0.05
C LYS A 130 -16.18 -11.79 -0.51
N THR A 131 -16.30 -11.89 -1.83
CA THR A 131 -16.57 -13.16 -2.53
C THR A 131 -15.52 -14.24 -2.21
N SER A 132 -14.24 -13.86 -2.18
CA SER A 132 -13.16 -14.78 -1.81
C SER A 132 -13.33 -15.34 -0.40
N PHE A 133 -13.77 -14.52 0.56
CA PHE A 133 -14.10 -14.99 1.89
C PHE A 133 -15.26 -16.00 1.89
N LEU A 134 -16.39 -15.67 1.25
CA LEU A 134 -17.54 -16.57 1.21
C LEU A 134 -17.19 -17.93 0.61
N LEU A 135 -16.48 -17.95 -0.53
CA LEU A 135 -16.07 -19.19 -1.20
C LEU A 135 -15.12 -20.03 -0.32
N ASN A 136 -14.14 -19.40 0.34
CA ASN A 136 -13.22 -20.13 1.21
C ASN A 136 -13.88 -20.60 2.52
N TYR A 137 -14.85 -19.84 3.03
CA TYR A 137 -15.69 -20.27 4.15
C TYR A 137 -16.54 -21.47 3.77
N TYR A 138 -17.20 -21.41 2.62
CA TYR A 138 -17.98 -22.52 2.10
C TYR A 138 -17.13 -23.78 1.93
N ALA A 139 -15.94 -23.66 1.33
CA ALA A 139 -15.02 -24.78 1.18
C ALA A 139 -14.54 -25.35 2.53
N ARG A 140 -14.24 -24.50 3.53
CA ARG A 140 -13.91 -24.95 4.90
C ARG A 140 -15.07 -25.72 5.53
N HIS A 141 -16.29 -25.24 5.37
CA HIS A 141 -17.48 -25.90 5.89
C HIS A 141 -17.73 -27.25 5.21
N LEU A 142 -17.55 -27.37 3.89
CA LEU A 142 -17.65 -28.64 3.17
C LEU A 142 -16.67 -29.73 3.67
N ARG A 143 -15.53 -29.33 4.25
CA ARG A 143 -14.53 -30.27 4.79
C ARG A 143 -14.87 -30.78 6.19
N GLN A 144 -15.79 -30.14 6.90
CA GLN A 144 -16.13 -30.53 8.26
C GLN A 144 -16.84 -31.90 8.24
N ARG A 145 -16.36 -32.84 9.06
CA ARG A 145 -16.96 -34.17 9.19
C ARG A 145 -18.33 -34.13 9.87
N ARG A 146 -18.49 -33.24 10.84
CA ARG A 146 -19.75 -32.98 11.55
C ARG A 146 -20.13 -31.53 11.33
N LYS A 147 -21.25 -31.32 10.64
CA LYS A 147 -21.80 -29.99 10.37
C LYS A 147 -22.89 -29.71 11.40
N LYS A 148 -22.85 -28.52 11.99
CA LYS A 148 -23.88 -28.06 12.94
C LYS A 148 -25.10 -27.45 12.24
N PHE A 149 -24.93 -27.03 10.99
CA PHE A 149 -25.94 -26.45 10.13
C PHE A 149 -25.59 -26.76 8.67
N ASP A 150 -26.55 -26.63 7.78
CA ASP A 150 -26.33 -26.62 6.33
C ASP A 150 -25.93 -25.21 5.87
N LEU A 151 -25.15 -25.12 4.78
CA LEU A 151 -24.72 -23.83 4.23
C LEU A 151 -25.12 -23.72 2.77
N ALA A 152 -25.81 -22.63 2.45
CA ALA A 152 -26.13 -22.20 1.10
C ALA A 152 -25.41 -20.89 0.77
N LEU A 153 -25.07 -20.69 -0.50
CA LEU A 153 -24.44 -19.48 -1.03
C LEU A 153 -25.11 -19.13 -2.35
N VAL A 154 -25.64 -17.92 -2.44
CA VAL A 154 -26.32 -17.40 -3.64
C VAL A 154 -25.74 -16.02 -3.97
N PRO A 155 -25.13 -15.83 -5.16
CA PRO A 155 -24.79 -14.48 -5.63
C PRO A 155 -26.05 -13.74 -6.03
N LEU A 156 -26.17 -12.46 -5.65
CA LEU A 156 -27.35 -11.65 -5.94
C LEU A 156 -27.28 -10.96 -7.32
N GLY A 157 -26.11 -10.94 -7.95
CA GLY A 157 -25.92 -10.39 -9.30
C GLY A 157 -26.48 -11.26 -10.43
N ILE A 158 -27.04 -12.43 -10.14
CA ILE A 158 -27.67 -13.31 -11.14
C ILE A 158 -29.18 -13.04 -11.25
N PRO A 159 -29.80 -13.18 -12.44
CA PRO A 159 -31.20 -12.82 -12.65
C PRO A 159 -32.21 -13.71 -11.90
N ASP A 160 -31.84 -14.94 -11.53
CA ASP A 160 -32.71 -15.94 -10.90
C ASP A 160 -32.43 -16.13 -9.39
N ALA A 161 -31.73 -15.18 -8.75
CA ALA A 161 -31.31 -15.27 -7.35
C ALA A 161 -32.47 -15.60 -6.40
N ASP A 162 -33.62 -14.93 -6.56
CA ASP A 162 -34.79 -15.11 -5.69
C ASP A 162 -35.39 -16.51 -5.79
N ALA A 163 -35.48 -17.05 -7.01
CA ALA A 163 -35.99 -18.40 -7.22
C ALA A 163 -35.08 -19.42 -6.52
N ARG A 164 -33.76 -19.27 -6.68
CA ARG A 164 -32.77 -20.14 -6.01
C ARG A 164 -32.84 -20.05 -4.50
N ILE A 165 -33.06 -18.86 -3.92
CA ILE A 165 -33.25 -18.72 -2.47
C ILE A 165 -34.53 -19.45 -2.01
N LYS A 166 -35.61 -19.38 -2.80
CA LYS A 166 -36.88 -20.07 -2.48
C LYS A 166 -36.73 -21.58 -2.48
N GLU A 167 -35.98 -22.13 -3.42
CA GLU A 167 -35.77 -23.57 -3.63
C GLU A 167 -34.91 -24.25 -2.56
N ILE A 168 -34.18 -23.50 -1.72
CA ILE A 168 -33.38 -24.09 -0.66
C ILE A 168 -34.27 -24.76 0.40
N ALA A 169 -34.10 -26.07 0.55
CA ALA A 169 -34.77 -26.88 1.57
C ALA A 169 -34.17 -26.66 2.98
N ASN A 170 -34.90 -27.08 4.03
CA ASN A 170 -34.44 -27.05 5.43
C ASN A 170 -33.90 -25.68 5.89
N LYS A 171 -34.60 -24.60 5.53
CA LYS A 171 -34.18 -23.21 5.81
C LYS A 171 -33.86 -22.99 7.29
N ASN A 172 -34.66 -23.54 8.20
CA ASN A 172 -34.47 -23.44 9.64
C ASN A 172 -33.15 -24.03 10.18
N ASN A 173 -32.50 -24.95 9.46
CA ASN A 173 -31.18 -25.49 9.76
C ASN A 173 -30.09 -24.99 8.80
N THR A 174 -30.44 -24.12 7.85
CA THR A 174 -29.53 -23.62 6.82
C THR A 174 -29.11 -22.20 7.13
N VAL A 175 -27.79 -21.98 7.14
CA VAL A 175 -27.19 -20.65 7.06
C VAL A 175 -27.12 -20.25 5.58
N LEU A 176 -27.59 -19.05 5.26
CA LEU A 176 -27.58 -18.51 3.90
C LEU A 176 -26.54 -17.40 3.76
N PHE A 177 -25.64 -17.55 2.80
CA PHE A 177 -24.75 -16.47 2.36
C PHE A 177 -25.31 -15.85 1.08
N LEU A 178 -25.48 -14.53 1.09
CA LEU A 178 -25.85 -13.74 -0.07
C LEU A 178 -24.65 -12.90 -0.49
N ASP A 179 -24.17 -13.12 -1.72
CA ASP A 179 -22.97 -12.44 -2.22
C ASP A 179 -23.32 -11.23 -3.09
N ALA A 180 -22.61 -10.13 -2.87
CA ALA A 180 -22.61 -8.92 -3.67
C ALA A 180 -24.01 -8.30 -3.86
N LEU A 181 -24.64 -7.87 -2.76
CA LEU A 181 -25.90 -7.10 -2.84
C LEU A 181 -25.74 -5.84 -3.70
N ASP A 182 -24.54 -5.26 -3.78
CA ASP A 182 -24.24 -4.12 -4.67
C ASP A 182 -24.28 -4.45 -6.17
N GLU A 183 -24.34 -5.73 -6.54
CA GLU A 183 -24.48 -6.21 -7.93
C GLU A 183 -25.93 -6.62 -8.27
N ASP A 184 -26.86 -6.59 -7.30
CA ASP A 184 -28.28 -6.90 -7.51
C ASP A 184 -28.96 -5.76 -8.28
N THR A 185 -29.54 -6.08 -9.44
CA THR A 185 -30.17 -5.09 -10.32
C THR A 185 -31.34 -4.35 -9.68
N LEU A 186 -32.12 -5.01 -8.81
CA LEU A 186 -33.24 -4.39 -8.10
C LEU A 186 -32.72 -3.52 -6.95
N ALA A 187 -31.65 -3.96 -6.29
CA ALA A 187 -31.03 -3.21 -5.20
C ALA A 187 -30.33 -1.94 -5.72
N ILE A 188 -29.82 -1.96 -6.95
CA ILE A 188 -29.30 -0.77 -7.64
C ILE A 188 -30.40 0.28 -7.88
N VAL A 189 -31.64 -0.16 -8.13
CA VAL A 189 -32.81 0.71 -8.36
C VAL A 189 -33.32 1.28 -7.03
N ASP A 190 -33.61 0.41 -6.06
CA ASP A 190 -34.06 0.78 -4.73
C ASP A 190 -33.56 -0.23 -3.69
N HIS A 191 -32.42 0.10 -3.08
CA HIS A 191 -31.78 -0.75 -2.09
C HIS A 191 -32.61 -0.99 -0.83
N VAL A 192 -33.43 -0.01 -0.40
CA VAL A 192 -34.23 -0.13 0.82
C VAL A 192 -35.39 -1.09 0.58
N ALA A 193 -36.12 -0.90 -0.52
CA ALA A 193 -37.20 -1.80 -0.91
C ALA A 193 -36.66 -3.22 -1.14
N ARG A 194 -35.57 -3.35 -1.91
CA ARG A 194 -34.97 -4.66 -2.19
C ARG A 194 -34.46 -5.36 -0.94
N LEU A 195 -33.89 -4.64 0.02
CA LEU A 195 -33.47 -5.23 1.28
C LEU A 195 -34.66 -5.76 2.08
N ARG A 196 -35.81 -5.08 2.09
CA ARG A 196 -37.05 -5.59 2.71
C ARG A 196 -37.51 -6.88 2.04
N ASP A 197 -37.45 -6.96 0.71
CA ASP A 197 -37.80 -8.17 -0.02
C ASP A 197 -36.87 -9.33 0.35
N ILE A 198 -35.55 -9.08 0.40
CA ILE A 198 -34.55 -10.07 0.82
C ILE A 198 -34.81 -10.54 2.26
N LEU A 199 -35.12 -9.62 3.18
CA LEU A 199 -35.43 -9.94 4.57
C LEU A 199 -36.71 -10.80 4.70
N ALA A 200 -37.74 -10.51 3.89
CA ALA A 200 -38.94 -11.33 3.82
C ALA A 200 -38.65 -12.72 3.23
N LEU A 201 -37.87 -12.76 2.15
CA LEU A 201 -37.50 -13.97 1.41
C LEU A 201 -36.64 -14.94 2.25
N THR A 202 -35.81 -14.37 3.13
CA THR A 202 -34.82 -15.11 3.92
C THR A 202 -35.23 -15.30 5.38
N ARG A 203 -36.45 -14.91 5.75
CA ARG A 203 -36.94 -14.95 7.14
C ARG A 203 -36.89 -16.34 7.79
N ASP A 204 -37.01 -17.40 7.00
CA ASP A 204 -37.07 -18.78 7.51
C ASP A 204 -35.68 -19.42 7.68
N PHE A 205 -34.61 -18.71 7.31
CA PHE A 205 -33.25 -19.19 7.48
C PHE A 205 -32.74 -18.99 8.91
N SER A 206 -31.88 -19.92 9.37
CA SER A 206 -31.33 -19.87 10.74
C SER A 206 -30.47 -18.61 10.96
N ARG A 207 -29.64 -18.29 9.96
CA ARG A 207 -28.79 -17.11 9.89
C ARG A 207 -28.61 -16.69 8.43
N VAL A 208 -28.40 -15.40 8.21
CA VAL A 208 -28.13 -14.86 6.88
C VAL A 208 -26.93 -13.93 6.97
N LEU A 209 -25.92 -14.15 6.12
CA LEU A 209 -24.79 -13.24 5.93
C LEU A 209 -24.90 -12.60 4.55
N ILE A 210 -24.95 -11.27 4.50
CA ILE A 210 -25.03 -10.51 3.26
C ILE A 210 -23.70 -9.79 3.06
N THR A 211 -23.08 -9.93 1.88
CA THR A 211 -21.92 -9.11 1.52
C THR A 211 -22.35 -7.94 0.65
N CYS A 212 -21.72 -6.78 0.87
CA CYS A 212 -22.02 -5.59 0.09
C CYS A 212 -20.84 -4.61 0.10
N ARG A 213 -20.81 -3.66 -0.84
CA ARG A 213 -19.93 -2.50 -0.71
C ARG A 213 -20.38 -1.62 0.46
N THR A 214 -19.41 -1.08 1.19
CA THR A 214 -19.65 -0.16 2.31
C THR A 214 -20.61 0.98 1.96
N GLN A 215 -20.45 1.50 0.74
CA GLN A 215 -21.15 2.65 0.18
C GLN A 215 -22.61 2.44 -0.20
N PHE A 216 -23.13 1.22 0.01
CA PHE A 216 -24.47 0.85 -0.39
C PHE A 216 -25.54 1.21 0.67
N PHE A 217 -25.13 1.50 1.90
CA PHE A 217 -26.01 1.86 3.01
C PHE A 217 -25.79 3.32 3.43
N PRO A 218 -26.80 4.21 3.29
CA PRO A 218 -26.70 5.59 3.76
C PRO A 218 -26.72 5.69 5.29
N LYS A 219 -25.99 6.66 5.84
CA LYS A 219 -25.80 6.86 7.30
C LYS A 219 -27.09 7.11 8.10
N GLU A 220 -28.17 7.55 7.46
CA GLU A 220 -29.41 7.95 8.16
C GLU A 220 -30.23 6.76 8.71
N GLU A 221 -29.90 5.53 8.29
CA GLU A 221 -30.46 4.28 8.84
C GLU A 221 -29.59 3.69 9.99
N GLU A 222 -28.48 4.35 10.36
CA GLU A 222 -27.51 3.87 11.36
C GLU A 222 -27.82 4.41 12.77
N ILE A 223 -27.95 3.50 13.75
CA ILE A 223 -27.98 3.81 15.20
C ILE A 223 -26.52 4.03 15.67
N PRO A 224 -26.24 4.87 16.70
CA PRO A 224 -24.90 5.43 16.95
C PRO A 224 -23.75 4.40 16.99
N SER A 225 -22.65 4.84 16.39
CA SER A 225 -21.55 4.10 15.75
C SER A 225 -20.54 3.38 16.67
N GLU A 226 -20.98 2.82 17.80
CA GLU A 226 -20.07 2.17 18.75
C GLU A 226 -20.32 0.67 18.94
N THR A 227 -21.48 0.15 18.53
CA THR A 227 -21.92 -1.22 18.86
C THR A 227 -21.88 -2.21 17.68
N GLY A 228 -21.69 -1.73 16.44
CA GLY A 228 -21.73 -2.58 15.24
C GLY A 228 -23.13 -3.11 14.91
N ILE A 229 -24.19 -2.44 15.39
CA ILE A 229 -25.59 -2.88 15.24
C ILE A 229 -26.36 -1.85 14.39
N VAL A 230 -27.06 -2.32 13.36
CA VAL A 230 -27.94 -1.48 12.52
C VAL A 230 -29.39 -1.95 12.66
N LYS A 231 -30.34 -1.02 12.85
CA LYS A 231 -31.78 -1.32 12.86
C LYS A 231 -32.44 -0.75 11.61
N ILE A 232 -33.04 -1.61 10.80
CA ILE A 232 -33.71 -1.22 9.56
C ILE A 232 -35.21 -1.48 9.70
N GLY A 233 -36.02 -0.45 9.48
CA GLY A 233 -37.47 -0.53 9.53
C GLY A 233 -38.17 0.85 9.58
N PRO A 234 -39.47 0.89 9.30
CA PRO A 234 -40.32 2.08 9.35
C PRO A 234 -40.35 2.71 10.75
N LYS A 235 -40.29 4.04 10.84
CA LYS A 235 -40.48 4.82 12.09
C LYS A 235 -41.95 5.18 12.36
N ALA A 236 -42.85 4.93 11.40
CA ALA A 236 -44.27 5.28 11.49
C ALA A 236 -45.09 4.25 12.29
N ALA A 237 -46.08 4.74 13.03
CA ALA A 237 -47.00 3.90 13.80
C ALA A 237 -47.86 3.02 12.88
N GLY A 238 -47.59 1.71 12.85
CA GLY A 238 -48.44 0.72 12.15
C GLY A 238 -47.71 -0.48 11.55
N GLU A 239 -46.41 -0.39 11.27
CA GLU A 239 -45.63 -1.51 10.69
C GLU A 239 -44.74 -2.19 11.77
N LYS A 240 -44.74 -3.53 11.79
CA LYS A 240 -44.37 -4.34 12.98
C LYS A 240 -42.94 -4.90 13.04
N ALA A 241 -42.06 -4.71 12.04
CA ALA A 241 -40.76 -5.39 12.06
C ALA A 241 -39.57 -4.43 11.89
N GLN A 242 -38.81 -4.23 12.96
CA GLN A 242 -37.45 -3.69 12.91
C GLN A 242 -36.47 -4.86 12.83
N TYR A 243 -35.60 -4.86 11.82
CA TYR A 243 -34.57 -5.88 11.65
C TYR A 243 -33.24 -5.39 12.18
N VAL A 244 -32.54 -6.25 12.92
CA VAL A 244 -31.26 -5.91 13.54
C VAL A 244 -30.13 -6.66 12.83
N PHE A 245 -29.17 -5.91 12.30
CA PHE A 245 -27.99 -6.43 11.62
C PHE A 245 -26.75 -6.28 12.47
N HIS A 246 -25.93 -7.32 12.52
CA HIS A 246 -24.56 -7.23 13.02
C HIS A 246 -23.61 -6.90 11.88
N LYS A 247 -22.90 -5.78 11.99
CA LYS A 247 -22.11 -5.17 10.93
C LYS A 247 -20.62 -5.39 11.14
N LEU A 248 -19.97 -5.87 10.09
CA LEU A 248 -18.53 -6.13 10.05
C LEU A 248 -17.93 -5.49 8.81
N TYR A 249 -16.73 -4.92 8.96
CA TYR A 249 -15.95 -4.39 7.83
C TYR A 249 -14.71 -5.24 7.59
N LEU A 250 -14.40 -5.56 6.33
CA LEU A 250 -13.09 -6.14 5.99
C LEU A 250 -11.98 -5.11 6.22
N SER A 251 -10.95 -5.50 6.97
CA SER A 251 -9.76 -4.69 7.15
C SER A 251 -8.80 -4.86 5.96
N PRO A 252 -8.05 -3.79 5.57
CA PRO A 252 -6.89 -3.93 4.71
C PRO A 252 -5.88 -4.93 5.29
N PHE A 253 -5.15 -5.64 4.41
CA PHE A 253 -4.11 -6.55 4.83
C PHE A 253 -3.03 -5.83 5.63
N THR A 254 -2.60 -6.45 6.73
CA THR A 254 -1.39 -6.03 7.45
C THR A 254 -0.14 -6.42 6.66
N ASP A 255 1.01 -5.83 7.01
CA ASP A 255 2.28 -6.19 6.38
C ASP A 255 2.59 -7.69 6.60
N GLU A 256 2.20 -8.29 7.73
CA GLU A 256 2.32 -9.74 7.94
C GLU A 256 1.46 -10.55 6.97
N GLN A 257 0.21 -10.13 6.73
CA GLN A 257 -0.69 -10.78 5.77
C GLN A 257 -0.16 -10.67 4.34
N VAL A 258 0.40 -9.51 3.97
CA VAL A 258 1.06 -9.30 2.67
C VAL A 258 2.29 -10.21 2.54
N GLN A 259 3.16 -10.29 3.55
CA GLN A 259 4.30 -11.20 3.52
C GLN A 259 3.89 -12.67 3.47
N ALA A 260 2.82 -13.05 4.17
CA ALA A 260 2.26 -14.39 4.11
C ALA A 260 1.76 -14.73 2.70
N TYR A 261 1.07 -13.79 2.04
CA TYR A 261 0.64 -13.93 0.64
C TYR A 261 1.83 -14.16 -0.29
N LEU A 262 2.87 -13.30 -0.24
CA LEU A 262 4.05 -13.42 -1.09
C LEU A 262 4.79 -14.75 -0.88
N LYS A 263 4.87 -15.23 0.37
CA LYS A 263 5.47 -16.53 0.69
C LYS A 263 4.68 -17.70 0.08
N ARG A 264 3.35 -17.63 0.09
CA ARG A 264 2.46 -18.65 -0.51
C ARG A 264 2.54 -18.63 -2.04
N ARG A 265 2.55 -17.44 -2.63
CA ARG A 265 2.57 -17.24 -4.08
C ARG A 265 3.90 -17.66 -4.71
N TYR A 266 5.00 -17.16 -4.18
CA TYR A 266 6.34 -17.42 -4.69
C TYR A 266 7.05 -18.39 -3.74
N PRO A 267 7.01 -19.71 -3.94
CA PRO A 267 7.68 -20.66 -3.05
C PRO A 267 9.20 -20.47 -3.06
N PHE A 268 9.92 -21.14 -2.14
CA PHE A 268 11.38 -21.02 -2.01
C PHE A 268 12.16 -21.17 -3.33
N ALA A 269 11.71 -22.06 -4.24
CA ALA A 269 12.33 -22.24 -5.55
C ALA A 269 12.28 -20.97 -6.42
N GLN A 270 11.31 -20.09 -6.16
CA GLN A 270 11.13 -18.80 -6.84
C GLN A 270 11.62 -17.63 -5.96
N ARG A 271 12.66 -17.84 -5.15
CA ARG A 271 13.23 -16.82 -4.24
C ARG A 271 13.56 -15.50 -4.93
N ARG A 272 14.08 -15.52 -6.17
CA ARG A 272 14.36 -14.31 -6.97
C ARG A 272 13.07 -13.51 -7.24
N ARG A 273 12.04 -14.19 -7.77
CA ARG A 273 10.70 -13.59 -8.00
C ARG A 273 10.05 -13.09 -6.71
N ARG A 274 10.21 -13.82 -5.60
CA ARG A 274 9.74 -13.37 -4.29
C ARG A 274 10.39 -12.05 -3.87
N ARG A 275 11.71 -11.92 -4.03
CA ARG A 275 12.43 -10.68 -3.70
C ARG A 275 11.98 -9.52 -4.59
N LEU A 276 11.81 -9.76 -5.90
CA LEU A 276 11.26 -8.76 -6.83
C LEU A 276 9.86 -8.30 -6.40
N ALA A 277 8.97 -9.24 -6.08
CA ALA A 277 7.63 -8.90 -5.60
C ALA A 277 7.65 -8.12 -4.27
N GLN A 278 8.58 -8.46 -3.36
CA GLN A 278 8.75 -7.75 -2.09
C GLN A 278 9.25 -6.32 -2.31
N ASP A 279 10.21 -6.11 -3.21
CA ASP A 279 10.71 -4.78 -3.59
C ASP A 279 9.60 -3.92 -4.21
N MET A 280 8.80 -4.49 -5.13
CA MET A 280 7.64 -3.82 -5.70
C MET A 280 6.62 -3.42 -4.62
N VAL A 281 6.28 -4.32 -3.69
CA VAL A 281 5.37 -4.01 -2.57
C VAL A 281 5.88 -2.87 -1.69
N GLN A 282 7.20 -2.82 -1.42
CA GLN A 282 7.81 -1.75 -0.62
C GLN A 282 7.75 -0.39 -1.32
N LYS A 283 7.72 -0.35 -2.65
CA LYS A 283 7.54 0.89 -3.43
C LYS A 283 6.10 1.42 -3.40
N ILE A 284 5.10 0.57 -3.15
CA ILE A 284 3.66 0.93 -3.10
C ILE A 284 2.95 0.49 -1.81
N PRO A 285 3.44 0.88 -0.62
CA PRO A 285 2.99 0.35 0.66
C PRO A 285 1.50 0.59 0.93
N ASN A 286 0.95 1.74 0.52
CA ASN A 286 -0.45 2.09 0.77
C ASN A 286 -1.43 1.32 -0.13
N LEU A 287 -0.94 0.75 -1.23
CA LEU A 287 -1.76 0.12 -2.26
C LEU A 287 -1.74 -1.42 -2.15
N SER A 288 -0.60 -1.98 -1.73
CA SER A 288 -0.38 -3.42 -1.57
C SER A 288 -1.18 -4.07 -0.44
N VAL A 289 -1.79 -3.27 0.43
CA VAL A 289 -2.69 -3.75 1.51
C VAL A 289 -4.05 -4.23 0.97
N ARG A 290 -4.37 -3.95 -0.30
CA ARG A 290 -5.59 -4.44 -0.96
C ARG A 290 -5.29 -5.75 -1.70
N PRO A 291 -5.98 -6.86 -1.39
CA PRO A 291 -5.69 -8.17 -1.99
C PRO A 291 -5.74 -8.21 -3.52
N MET A 292 -6.68 -7.48 -4.12
CA MET A 292 -6.81 -7.39 -5.58
C MET A 292 -5.57 -6.76 -6.22
N LEU A 293 -5.04 -5.68 -5.64
CA LEU A 293 -3.86 -4.99 -6.16
C LEU A 293 -2.59 -5.81 -5.95
N LEU A 294 -2.50 -6.48 -4.80
CA LEU A 294 -1.43 -7.45 -4.51
C LEU A 294 -1.43 -8.63 -5.51
N SER A 295 -2.58 -9.00 -6.07
CA SER A 295 -2.68 -10.07 -7.06
C SER A 295 -2.10 -9.71 -8.43
N HIS A 296 -2.11 -8.43 -8.80
CA HIS A 296 -1.53 -7.91 -10.05
C HIS A 296 -0.01 -7.82 -10.04
N ILE A 297 0.62 -7.81 -8.86
CA ILE A 297 2.09 -7.80 -8.72
C ILE A 297 2.72 -8.99 -9.44
N ASP A 298 2.02 -10.12 -9.56
CA ASP A 298 2.53 -11.27 -10.31
C ASP A 298 2.62 -11.06 -11.80
N ASP A 299 1.70 -10.30 -12.38
CA ASP A 299 1.73 -10.02 -13.80
C ASP A 299 2.98 -9.18 -14.12
N LEU A 300 3.33 -8.24 -13.23
CA LEU A 300 4.56 -7.46 -13.28
C LEU A 300 5.82 -8.32 -13.11
N VAL A 301 5.81 -9.23 -12.12
CA VAL A 301 6.93 -10.15 -11.88
C VAL A 301 7.12 -11.13 -13.04
N ARG A 302 6.04 -11.53 -13.74
CA ARG A 302 6.11 -12.40 -14.92
C ARG A 302 6.61 -11.68 -16.16
N ALA A 303 6.23 -10.41 -16.33
CA ALA A 303 6.73 -9.58 -17.42
C ALA A 303 8.26 -9.38 -17.33
N ASN A 304 8.90 -9.72 -16.20
CA ASN A 304 10.33 -9.56 -15.94
C ASN A 304 10.82 -8.13 -16.21
N ARG A 305 9.91 -7.16 -16.03
CA ARG A 305 10.21 -5.75 -16.18
C ARG A 305 10.91 -5.29 -14.91
N GLU A 306 12.08 -4.69 -15.07
CA GLU A 306 12.80 -4.06 -13.97
C GLU A 306 12.11 -2.73 -13.69
N ILE A 307 11.38 -2.66 -12.57
CA ILE A 307 10.66 -1.45 -12.18
C ILE A 307 11.56 -0.64 -11.26
N LYS A 308 12.06 0.48 -11.76
CA LYS A 308 12.99 1.36 -11.05
C LYS A 308 12.23 2.28 -10.11
N TYR A 309 11.13 2.84 -10.58
CA TYR A 309 10.37 3.88 -9.90
C TYR A 309 8.97 3.46 -9.48
N SER A 310 8.40 4.15 -8.50
CA SER A 310 7.04 3.84 -8.04
C SER A 310 5.98 4.19 -9.07
N PHE A 311 6.12 5.30 -9.83
CA PHE A 311 5.12 5.69 -10.84
C PHE A 311 4.91 4.64 -11.94
N GLU A 312 5.94 3.84 -12.27
CA GLU A 312 5.83 2.75 -13.25
C GLU A 312 4.88 1.65 -12.77
N LEU A 313 4.89 1.35 -11.46
CA LEU A 313 3.93 0.43 -10.85
C LEU A 313 2.50 0.95 -10.97
N TYR A 314 2.31 2.26 -10.74
CA TYR A 314 0.99 2.86 -10.87
C TYR A 314 0.50 2.87 -12.32
N GLU A 315 1.36 3.17 -13.29
CA GLU A 315 1.05 3.06 -14.72
C GLU A 315 0.59 1.64 -15.07
N ASP A 316 1.38 0.64 -14.71
CA ASP A 316 1.08 -0.74 -15.09
C ASP A 316 -0.20 -1.24 -14.40
N MET A 317 -0.48 -0.79 -13.17
CA MET A 317 -1.72 -1.11 -12.47
C MET A 317 -2.95 -0.44 -13.08
N VAL A 318 -2.85 0.82 -13.51
CA VAL A 318 -3.92 1.53 -14.21
C VAL A 318 -4.17 0.89 -15.57
N GLU A 319 -3.12 0.55 -16.33
CA GLU A 319 -3.26 -0.11 -17.63
C GLU A 319 -3.88 -1.51 -17.49
N ALA A 320 -3.43 -2.32 -16.52
CA ALA A 320 -4.02 -3.64 -16.26
C ALA A 320 -5.50 -3.53 -15.87
N TRP A 321 -5.88 -2.48 -15.13
CA TRP A 321 -7.28 -2.19 -14.83
C TRP A 321 -8.06 -1.83 -16.10
N LEU A 322 -7.55 -0.92 -16.91
CA LEU A 322 -8.18 -0.46 -18.16
C LEU A 322 -8.44 -1.62 -19.13
N VAL A 323 -7.42 -2.44 -19.40
CA VAL A 323 -7.52 -3.62 -20.27
C VAL A 323 -8.57 -4.60 -19.76
N ARG A 324 -8.64 -4.79 -18.44
CA ARG A 324 -9.64 -5.65 -17.82
C ARG A 324 -11.06 -5.12 -18.00
N GLU A 325 -11.28 -3.82 -17.78
CA GLU A 325 -12.62 -3.23 -17.93
C GLU A 325 -13.09 -3.27 -19.40
N GLU A 326 -12.20 -3.01 -20.36
CA GLU A 326 -12.52 -3.18 -21.80
C GLU A 326 -12.93 -4.62 -22.13
N GLY A 327 -12.25 -5.63 -21.56
CA GLY A 327 -12.58 -7.03 -21.78
C GLY A 327 -13.88 -7.51 -21.10
N ILE A 328 -14.33 -6.82 -20.04
CA ILE A 328 -15.56 -7.17 -19.30
C ILE A 328 -16.80 -6.49 -19.89
N VAL A 329 -16.64 -5.29 -20.46
CA VAL A 329 -17.76 -4.41 -20.80
C VAL A 329 -17.89 -4.29 -22.32
N PRO A 330 -18.93 -4.89 -22.92
CA PRO A 330 -19.16 -4.78 -24.35
C PRO A 330 -19.24 -3.31 -24.80
N GLY A 331 -18.44 -2.94 -25.80
CA GLY A 331 -18.42 -1.61 -26.38
C GLY A 331 -17.65 -0.53 -25.59
N LEU A 332 -17.13 -0.85 -24.40
CA LEU A 332 -16.25 0.06 -23.67
C LEU A 332 -14.86 0.05 -24.29
N LYS A 333 -14.25 1.23 -24.42
CA LYS A 333 -12.86 1.39 -24.85
C LYS A 333 -12.01 1.91 -23.70
N LYS A 334 -10.78 1.44 -23.62
CA LYS A 334 -9.85 1.84 -22.55
C LYS A 334 -9.46 3.32 -22.64
N GLU A 335 -9.32 3.87 -23.85
CA GLU A 335 -8.85 5.24 -24.06
C GLU A 335 -9.82 6.29 -23.50
N PRO A 336 -11.16 6.26 -23.79
CA PRO A 336 -12.13 7.13 -23.12
C PRO A 336 -12.13 7.00 -21.60
N LEU A 337 -12.01 5.76 -21.09
CA LEU A 337 -12.02 5.51 -19.66
C LEU A 337 -10.76 6.07 -18.96
N ARG A 338 -9.60 5.98 -19.62
CA ARG A 338 -8.34 6.57 -19.16
C ARG A 338 -8.44 8.09 -19.15
N GLN A 339 -8.87 8.68 -20.26
CA GLN A 339 -9.04 10.13 -20.39
C GLN A 339 -9.99 10.68 -19.31
N PHE A 340 -11.11 10.00 -19.07
CA PHE A 340 -12.06 10.39 -18.02
C PHE A 340 -11.43 10.31 -16.63
N SER A 341 -10.78 9.20 -16.30
CA SER A 341 -10.14 9.00 -15.00
C SER A 341 -9.04 10.03 -14.73
N GLU A 342 -8.22 10.34 -15.73
CA GLU A 342 -7.17 11.34 -15.61
C GLU A 342 -7.73 12.76 -15.40
N ARG A 343 -8.74 13.17 -16.17
CA ARG A 343 -9.40 14.48 -15.99
C ARG A 343 -10.14 14.58 -14.66
N LEU A 344 -10.78 13.49 -14.23
CA LEU A 344 -11.45 13.43 -12.94
C LEU A 344 -10.47 13.59 -11.78
N ALA A 345 -9.24 13.08 -11.89
CA ALA A 345 -8.22 13.28 -10.87
C ALA A 345 -7.86 14.77 -10.71
N VAL A 346 -7.75 15.50 -11.82
CA VAL A 346 -7.52 16.96 -11.82
C VAL A 346 -8.72 17.69 -11.21
N ASP A 347 -9.93 17.42 -11.69
CA ASP A 347 -11.15 18.07 -11.19
C ASP A 347 -11.34 17.87 -9.68
N LEU A 348 -11.21 16.63 -9.18
CA LEU A 348 -11.35 16.33 -7.76
C LEU A 348 -10.33 17.09 -6.91
N TYR A 349 -9.10 17.20 -7.39
CA TYR A 349 -8.03 17.88 -6.65
C TYR A 349 -8.18 19.40 -6.68
N VAL A 350 -8.43 19.99 -7.87
CA VAL A 350 -8.62 21.44 -8.06
C VAL A 350 -9.80 21.93 -7.22
N ASN A 351 -10.92 21.21 -7.29
CA ASN A 351 -12.16 21.60 -6.63
C ASN A 351 -12.28 21.14 -5.17
N ARG A 352 -11.24 20.51 -4.59
CA ARG A 352 -11.29 19.93 -3.23
C ARG A 352 -11.66 20.94 -2.14
N LYS A 353 -11.16 22.17 -2.22
CA LYS A 353 -11.47 23.23 -1.24
C LYS A 353 -12.93 23.67 -1.34
N ARG A 354 -13.44 23.84 -2.57
CA ARG A 354 -14.84 24.18 -2.86
C ARG A 354 -15.78 23.08 -2.38
N ARG A 355 -15.45 21.82 -2.62
CA ARG A 355 -16.26 20.64 -2.24
C ARG A 355 -16.04 20.21 -0.78
N GLY A 356 -15.07 20.79 -0.07
CA GLY A 356 -14.66 20.39 1.28
C GLY A 356 -13.96 19.02 1.36
N ALA A 357 -13.81 18.32 0.23
CA ALA A 357 -13.14 17.03 0.13
C ALA A 357 -12.80 16.69 -1.33
N GLU A 358 -11.91 15.71 -1.53
CA GLU A 358 -11.60 15.11 -2.83
C GLU A 358 -12.70 14.11 -3.25
N ARG A 359 -13.95 14.58 -3.32
CA ARG A 359 -15.16 13.78 -3.60
C ARG A 359 -16.11 14.54 -4.55
N ILE A 360 -16.94 13.81 -5.29
CA ILE A 360 -17.90 14.37 -6.25
C ILE A 360 -19.28 13.69 -6.19
N PRO A 361 -20.40 14.43 -6.16
CA PRO A 361 -21.74 13.84 -6.25
C PRO A 361 -21.96 13.08 -7.57
N ARG A 362 -22.83 12.06 -7.55
CA ARG A 362 -23.16 11.26 -8.76
C ARG A 362 -23.65 12.13 -9.92
N ALA A 363 -24.51 13.09 -9.64
CA ALA A 363 -25.10 13.97 -10.65
C ALA A 363 -24.01 14.76 -11.39
N GLU A 364 -23.07 15.35 -10.65
CA GLU A 364 -21.94 16.11 -11.21
C GLU A 364 -20.98 15.20 -12.00
N LEU A 365 -20.75 13.96 -11.54
CA LEU A 365 -19.88 13.00 -12.23
C LEU A 365 -20.37 12.67 -13.65
N ALA A 366 -21.68 12.46 -13.82
CA ALA A 366 -22.28 12.19 -15.13
C ALA A 366 -22.26 13.41 -16.06
N GLU A 367 -22.39 14.61 -15.49
CA GLU A 367 -22.30 15.86 -16.22
C GLU A 367 -20.87 16.12 -16.72
N LEU A 368 -19.84 15.80 -15.93
CA LEU A 368 -18.44 15.94 -16.35
C LEU A 368 -18.11 15.07 -17.56
N ALA A 369 -18.61 13.82 -17.62
CA ALA A 369 -18.38 12.97 -18.79
C ALA A 369 -18.94 13.60 -20.08
N LYS A 370 -20.12 14.21 -19.98
CA LYS A 370 -20.77 14.92 -21.09
C LYS A 370 -20.03 16.21 -21.44
N SER A 371 -19.67 17.03 -20.45
CA SER A 371 -19.02 18.32 -20.67
C SER A 371 -17.62 18.17 -21.27
N TRP A 372 -16.91 17.09 -20.93
CA TRP A 372 -15.62 16.74 -21.50
C TRP A 372 -15.69 16.06 -22.87
N ASN A 373 -16.91 15.83 -23.38
CA ASN A 373 -17.19 15.13 -24.63
C ASN A 373 -16.55 13.74 -24.70
N ILE A 374 -16.62 13.00 -23.59
CA ILE A 374 -16.08 11.63 -23.49
C ILE A 374 -17.24 10.64 -23.67
N PRO A 375 -17.15 9.67 -24.59
CA PRO A 375 -18.24 8.74 -24.90
C PRO A 375 -18.40 7.65 -23.85
N LEU A 376 -18.75 8.04 -22.62
CA LEU A 376 -19.04 7.15 -21.49
C LEU A 376 -20.45 7.42 -20.96
N THR A 377 -21.17 6.35 -20.64
CA THR A 377 -22.50 6.43 -20.01
C THR A 377 -22.38 6.60 -18.48
N ASP A 378 -23.45 7.06 -17.82
CA ASP A 378 -23.48 7.27 -16.36
C ASP A 378 -23.04 6.03 -15.55
N TRP A 379 -23.49 4.84 -15.97
CA TRP A 379 -23.14 3.61 -15.29
C TRP A 379 -21.69 3.17 -15.54
N GLN A 380 -21.09 3.55 -16.69
CA GLN A 380 -19.69 3.26 -17.01
C GLN A 380 -18.74 4.10 -16.15
N VAL A 381 -19.11 5.34 -15.82
CA VAL A 381 -18.28 6.22 -14.97
C VAL A 381 -18.45 5.96 -13.47
N SER A 382 -19.62 5.49 -13.02
CA SER A 382 -19.94 5.29 -11.60
C SER A 382 -19.71 3.87 -11.07
N GLY A 383 -19.68 2.84 -11.92
CA GLY A 383 -19.70 1.44 -11.48
C GLY A 383 -18.35 0.77 -11.15
N ARG A 384 -17.21 1.42 -11.40
CA ARG A 384 -15.92 0.71 -11.65
C ARG A 384 -14.86 0.87 -10.56
N SER A 385 -13.99 -0.14 -10.44
CA SER A 385 -13.10 -0.35 -9.27
C SER A 385 -12.05 0.74 -8.98
N LEU A 386 -11.81 1.69 -9.88
CA LEU A 386 -10.96 2.84 -9.58
C LEU A 386 -11.66 3.88 -8.72
N LEU A 387 -12.99 3.92 -8.72
CA LEU A 387 -13.79 4.82 -7.90
C LEU A 387 -14.55 4.03 -6.83
N ASN A 388 -14.56 4.59 -5.64
CA ASN A 388 -15.43 4.18 -4.55
C ASN A 388 -16.45 5.29 -4.30
N ARG A 389 -17.64 4.89 -3.90
CA ARG A 389 -18.65 5.80 -3.40
C ARG A 389 -18.48 5.89 -1.88
N ASP A 390 -18.78 7.01 -1.26
CA ASP A 390 -18.84 7.12 0.20
C ASP A 390 -20.26 6.82 0.71
N ALA A 391 -20.43 6.85 2.03
CA ALA A 391 -21.73 6.60 2.66
C ALA A 391 -22.80 7.68 2.39
N VAL A 392 -22.40 8.85 1.87
CA VAL A 392 -23.32 9.95 1.50
C VAL A 392 -23.71 9.85 0.01
N GLY A 393 -22.98 9.03 -0.74
CA GLY A 393 -23.25 8.78 -2.14
C GLY A 393 -22.35 9.53 -3.11
N ASN A 394 -21.30 10.21 -2.62
CA ASN A 394 -20.30 10.88 -3.45
C ASN A 394 -19.22 9.89 -3.89
N PHE A 395 -18.61 10.12 -5.05
CA PHE A 395 -17.53 9.34 -5.61
C PHE A 395 -16.16 9.92 -5.26
N LYS A 396 -15.19 9.05 -5.01
CA LYS A 396 -13.77 9.36 -4.84
C LYS A 396 -12.92 8.24 -5.44
N PHE A 397 -11.64 8.49 -5.68
CA PHE A 397 -10.74 7.40 -6.03
C PHE A 397 -10.64 6.35 -4.92
N ALA A 398 -10.57 5.08 -5.32
CA ALA A 398 -10.44 3.95 -4.41
C ALA A 398 -9.17 4.06 -3.55
N HIS A 399 -8.16 4.74 -4.06
CA HIS A 399 -6.98 5.13 -3.30
C HIS A 399 -6.47 6.51 -3.74
N ARG A 400 -6.14 7.38 -2.79
CA ARG A 400 -5.69 8.76 -3.06
C ARG A 400 -4.45 8.79 -3.95
N SER A 401 -3.49 7.89 -3.74
CA SER A 401 -2.28 7.84 -4.59
C SER A 401 -2.51 7.47 -6.04
N ILE A 402 -3.64 6.82 -6.39
CA ILE A 402 -4.01 6.64 -7.80
C ILE A 402 -4.44 7.99 -8.39
N MET A 403 -5.25 8.77 -7.66
CA MET A 403 -5.62 10.12 -8.06
C MET A 403 -4.37 11.00 -8.20
N GLU A 404 -3.47 10.97 -7.23
CA GLU A 404 -2.22 11.75 -7.24
C GLU A 404 -1.34 11.40 -8.45
N TYR A 405 -1.20 10.11 -8.76
CA TYR A 405 -0.49 9.67 -9.94
C TYR A 405 -1.14 10.17 -11.24
N LEU A 406 -2.48 9.98 -11.40
CA LEU A 406 -3.22 10.41 -12.59
C LEU A 406 -3.20 11.95 -12.76
N PHE A 407 -3.22 12.69 -11.66
CA PHE A 407 -3.06 14.15 -11.64
C PHE A 407 -1.71 14.55 -12.24
N VAL A 408 -0.61 13.92 -11.78
CA VAL A 408 0.74 14.19 -12.30
C VAL A 408 0.85 13.76 -13.77
N LYS A 409 0.20 12.68 -14.19
CA LYS A 409 0.12 12.29 -15.61
C LYS A 409 -0.53 13.36 -16.48
N ARG A 410 -1.59 14.03 -16.02
CA ARG A 410 -2.19 15.18 -16.75
C ARG A 410 -1.29 16.39 -16.76
N PHE A 411 -0.65 16.70 -15.63
CA PHE A 411 0.31 17.80 -15.57
C PHE A 411 1.43 17.62 -16.61
N THR A 412 2.06 16.44 -16.66
CA THR A 412 3.13 16.12 -17.63
C THR A 412 2.65 16.11 -19.08
N ALA A 413 1.34 15.98 -19.31
CA ALA A 413 0.71 16.11 -20.63
C ALA A 413 0.32 17.57 -20.98
N GLY A 414 0.66 18.55 -20.13
CA GLY A 414 0.44 19.99 -20.37
C GLY A 414 -0.87 20.56 -19.82
N GLU A 415 -1.54 19.88 -18.88
CA GLU A 415 -2.76 20.39 -18.25
C GLU A 415 -2.47 21.59 -17.33
N LYS A 416 -3.00 22.77 -17.70
CA LYS A 416 -2.70 24.03 -16.99
C LYS A 416 -3.40 24.13 -15.64
N GLU A 417 -4.53 23.45 -15.46
CA GLU A 417 -5.27 23.43 -14.19
C GLU A 417 -4.46 22.84 -13.03
N CYS A 418 -3.40 22.08 -13.33
CA CYS A 418 -2.51 21.52 -12.32
C CYS A 418 -1.52 22.54 -11.73
N CYS A 419 -1.32 23.69 -12.39
CA CYS A 419 -0.35 24.71 -12.01
C CYS A 419 -0.86 25.66 -10.92
N GLY A 420 0.03 26.18 -10.08
CA GLY A 420 -0.34 27.16 -9.03
C GLY A 420 -1.16 26.58 -7.88
N LEU A 421 -1.22 25.25 -7.77
CA LEU A 421 -1.83 24.52 -6.66
C LEU A 421 -0.74 24.05 -5.70
N GLU A 422 -1.08 23.95 -4.42
CA GLU A 422 -0.26 23.20 -3.48
C GLU A 422 -0.41 21.70 -3.76
N TRP A 423 0.70 21.01 -4.01
CA TRP A 423 0.78 19.58 -4.32
C TRP A 423 1.08 18.75 -3.09
N THR A 424 0.69 17.47 -3.10
CA THR A 424 1.05 16.52 -2.05
C THR A 424 2.47 16.00 -2.22
N ASP A 425 3.08 15.48 -1.15
CA ASP A 425 4.41 14.87 -1.21
C ASP A 425 4.47 13.69 -2.18
N GLN A 426 3.39 12.91 -2.28
CA GLN A 426 3.32 11.79 -3.21
C GLN A 426 3.26 12.25 -4.68
N MET A 427 2.54 13.34 -4.99
CA MET A 427 2.56 13.95 -6.33
C MET A 427 3.97 14.44 -6.71
N LYS A 428 4.64 15.12 -5.76
CA LYS A 428 6.02 15.64 -5.94
C LYS A 428 7.00 14.49 -6.18
N LYS A 429 6.89 13.41 -5.40
CA LYS A 429 7.67 12.18 -5.59
C LYS A 429 7.48 11.61 -6.99
N PHE A 430 6.23 11.45 -7.46
CA PHE A 430 5.98 10.93 -8.80
C PHE A 430 6.57 11.80 -9.90
N LEU A 431 6.44 13.12 -9.79
CA LEU A 431 7.03 14.04 -10.77
C LEU A 431 8.55 13.91 -10.83
N LEU A 432 9.22 13.84 -9.67
CA LEU A 432 10.67 13.68 -9.59
C LEU A 432 11.13 12.35 -10.17
N GLU A 433 10.44 11.25 -9.85
CA GLU A 433 10.75 9.93 -10.44
C GLU A 433 10.59 9.97 -11.96
N MET A 434 9.55 10.63 -12.50
CA MET A 434 9.36 10.81 -13.94
C MET A 434 10.47 11.64 -14.58
N ILE A 435 10.92 12.72 -13.92
CA ILE A 435 12.06 13.54 -14.40
C ILE A 435 13.33 12.69 -14.43
N GLN A 436 13.62 11.95 -13.35
CA GLN A 436 14.79 11.09 -13.24
C GLN A 436 14.81 9.99 -14.31
N ASP A 437 13.64 9.42 -14.64
CA ASP A 437 13.52 8.42 -15.70
C ASP A 437 13.89 8.97 -17.10
N HIS A 438 13.46 10.20 -17.40
CA HIS A 438 13.82 10.88 -18.65
C HIS A 438 15.33 11.18 -18.71
N LEU A 439 15.87 11.73 -17.62
CA LEU A 439 17.31 12.05 -17.53
C LEU A 439 18.18 10.80 -17.64
N ALA A 440 17.84 9.72 -16.92
CA ALA A 440 18.56 8.45 -16.98
C ALA A 440 18.49 7.80 -18.37
N SER A 441 17.46 8.12 -19.15
CA SER A 441 17.29 7.65 -20.53
C SER A 441 17.90 8.58 -21.59
N ASN A 442 18.62 9.64 -21.21
CA ASN A 442 19.11 10.71 -22.09
C ASN A 442 17.99 11.33 -22.96
N LYS A 443 16.76 11.39 -22.44
CA LYS A 443 15.62 12.03 -23.09
C LYS A 443 15.39 13.41 -22.48
N PRO A 444 15.03 14.44 -23.29
CA PRO A 444 14.63 15.73 -22.74
C PRO A 444 13.35 15.56 -21.92
N VAL A 445 13.23 16.33 -20.82
CA VAL A 445 12.00 16.39 -20.03
C VAL A 445 10.93 17.11 -20.88
N PRO A 446 9.81 16.47 -21.24
CA PRO A 446 8.89 16.99 -22.24
C PRO A 446 7.90 18.03 -21.69
N PHE A 447 8.07 18.46 -20.45
CA PHE A 447 7.19 19.40 -19.74
C PHE A 447 8.01 20.41 -18.95
N ASP A 448 7.43 21.57 -18.70
CA ASP A 448 8.03 22.59 -17.85
C ASP A 448 7.84 22.21 -16.37
N ALA A 449 8.89 21.68 -15.74
CA ALA A 449 8.86 21.34 -14.33
C ALA A 449 8.82 22.56 -13.39
N SER A 450 9.15 23.77 -13.89
CA SER A 450 9.21 24.99 -13.07
C SER A 450 7.84 25.48 -12.58
N VAL A 451 6.77 25.08 -13.27
CA VAL A 451 5.39 25.41 -12.92
C VAL A 451 4.74 24.39 -11.98
N ALA A 452 5.44 23.31 -11.62
CA ALA A 452 5.00 22.36 -10.60
C ALA A 452 5.28 22.89 -9.19
N ASP A 453 4.38 22.60 -8.26
CA ASP A 453 4.66 22.85 -6.84
C ASP A 453 5.57 21.77 -6.27
N LEU A 454 6.89 22.02 -6.32
CA LEU A 454 7.90 21.23 -5.61
C LEU A 454 8.26 21.84 -4.24
N SER A 455 7.50 22.84 -3.77
CA SER A 455 7.79 23.47 -2.48
C SER A 455 7.63 22.46 -1.34
N GLY A 456 8.54 22.48 -0.36
CA GLY A 456 8.50 21.58 0.80
C GLY A 456 8.97 20.14 0.56
N PHE A 457 9.16 19.68 -0.69
CA PHE A 457 9.75 18.35 -0.98
C PHE A 457 11.26 18.43 -1.24
N VAL A 458 11.74 19.56 -1.77
CA VAL A 458 13.11 20.01 -1.51
C VAL A 458 13.12 20.54 -0.08
N ARG A 459 13.90 19.93 0.81
CA ARG A 459 14.02 20.43 2.18
C ARG A 459 14.65 21.81 2.10
N LYS A 460 13.84 22.86 2.26
CA LYS A 460 14.30 24.25 2.10
C LYS A 460 15.17 24.62 3.29
N LEU A 461 16.48 24.44 3.11
CA LEU A 461 17.48 24.87 4.08
C LEU A 461 17.67 26.39 3.97
N ARG A 462 17.97 27.04 5.09
CA ARG A 462 18.31 28.46 5.08
C ARG A 462 19.60 28.68 4.29
N SER A 463 19.55 29.57 3.30
CA SER A 463 20.70 29.97 2.48
C SER A 463 21.34 31.29 2.89
N LYS A 464 20.70 32.08 3.78
CA LYS A 464 21.23 33.36 4.28
C LYS A 464 21.96 33.18 5.59
N ALA A 465 23.22 33.60 5.67
CA ALA A 465 24.04 33.53 6.88
C ALA A 465 23.48 34.38 8.04
N LEU A 466 23.70 33.92 9.27
CA LEU A 466 23.37 34.60 10.52
C LEU A 466 24.66 35.04 11.23
N ALA A 467 24.73 36.33 11.56
CA ALA A 467 25.90 36.93 12.24
C ALA A 467 26.01 36.54 13.72
N LYS A 468 24.93 36.08 14.33
CA LYS A 468 24.88 35.52 15.69
C LYS A 468 23.82 34.42 15.73
N LEU A 469 24.25 33.17 15.85
CA LEU A 469 23.43 31.98 15.99
C LEU A 469 23.84 31.26 17.28
N SER A 470 22.99 31.34 18.30
CA SER A 470 23.26 30.79 19.63
C SER A 470 23.19 29.26 19.66
N GLN A 471 23.84 28.65 20.66
CA GLN A 471 23.77 27.19 20.88
C GLN A 471 22.31 26.67 20.97
N ASN A 472 21.41 27.42 21.59
CA ASN A 472 20.00 27.02 21.74
C ASN A 472 19.27 27.02 20.40
N GLU A 473 19.49 28.03 19.56
CA GLU A 473 18.92 28.09 18.21
C GLU A 473 19.45 26.97 17.33
N VAL A 474 20.72 26.58 17.48
CA VAL A 474 21.27 25.40 16.80
C VAL A 474 20.54 24.13 17.25
N ILE A 475 20.37 23.90 18.56
CA ILE A 475 19.65 22.72 19.07
C ILE A 475 18.20 22.69 18.56
N LEU A 476 17.53 23.85 18.51
CA LEU A 476 16.17 23.95 17.96
C LEU A 476 16.15 23.62 16.46
N MET A 477 17.09 24.16 15.68
CA MET A 477 17.23 23.85 14.26
C MET A 477 17.45 22.35 14.03
N LEU A 478 18.34 21.71 14.81
CA LEU A 478 18.57 20.26 14.70
C LEU A 478 17.31 19.45 14.98
N LYS A 479 16.50 19.85 15.97
CA LYS A 479 15.22 19.18 16.28
C LYS A 479 14.17 19.42 15.21
N GLN A 480 14.02 20.66 14.75
CA GLN A 480 13.05 21.04 13.70
C GLN A 480 13.37 20.33 12.38
N GLN A 481 14.66 20.25 12.06
CA GLN A 481 15.16 19.58 10.86
C GLN A 481 15.51 18.10 11.09
N ASP A 482 15.18 17.51 12.24
CA ASP A 482 15.47 16.10 12.55
C ASP A 482 16.93 15.68 12.21
N PHE A 483 17.89 16.61 12.31
CA PHE A 483 19.28 16.40 11.91
C PHE A 483 20.06 15.72 13.02
N TYR A 484 20.74 14.64 12.66
CA TYR A 484 21.56 13.90 13.60
C TYR A 484 22.76 14.74 14.05
N ASP A 485 22.99 14.81 15.36
CA ASP A 485 24.25 15.27 15.94
C ASP A 485 24.58 14.40 17.16
N VAL A 486 25.80 13.87 17.19
CA VAL A 486 26.23 12.93 18.23
C VAL A 486 26.20 13.52 19.65
N ASN A 487 26.31 14.84 19.82
CA ASN A 487 26.34 15.49 21.13
C ASN A 487 25.04 16.20 21.46
N LYS A 488 24.37 16.79 20.46
CA LYS A 488 23.23 17.68 20.65
C LYS A 488 21.88 17.02 20.35
N TYR A 489 21.81 16.07 19.42
CA TYR A 489 20.55 15.42 19.01
C TYR A 489 20.76 14.02 18.40
N LYS A 490 21.12 13.05 19.25
CA LYS A 490 21.46 11.67 18.84
C LYS A 490 20.30 10.88 18.21
N ILE A 491 19.06 11.29 18.44
CA ILE A 491 17.87 10.60 17.91
C ILE A 491 17.48 11.11 16.51
N GLY A 492 18.15 12.14 16.01
CA GLY A 492 17.89 12.68 14.68
C GLY A 492 18.09 11.63 13.60
N LYS A 493 17.20 11.60 12.61
CA LYS A 493 17.26 10.65 11.49
C LYS A 493 18.15 11.12 10.33
N GLY A 494 18.56 12.39 10.34
CA GLY A 494 19.29 13.00 9.23
C GLY A 494 18.38 13.25 8.03
N LEU A 495 18.99 13.40 6.85
CA LEU A 495 18.27 13.56 5.59
C LEU A 495 18.55 12.36 4.67
N ALA A 496 17.53 11.90 3.96
CA ALA A 496 17.70 10.92 2.90
C ALA A 496 18.14 11.64 1.63
N HIS A 497 19.44 11.61 1.36
CA HIS A 497 20.04 12.29 0.21
C HIS A 497 19.90 11.50 -1.09
N HIS A 498 20.04 12.22 -2.20
CA HIS A 498 20.19 11.63 -3.51
C HIS A 498 21.33 12.34 -4.24
N TYR A 499 22.53 11.79 -4.08
CA TYR A 499 23.77 12.35 -4.62
C TYR A 499 24.06 11.84 -6.03
N GLU A 500 24.50 12.75 -6.88
CA GLU A 500 25.08 12.43 -8.19
C GLU A 500 26.36 13.25 -8.41
N SER A 501 27.42 12.58 -8.86
CA SER A 501 28.73 13.20 -9.10
C SER A 501 28.85 13.68 -10.55
N TYR A 502 29.36 14.90 -10.72
CA TYR A 502 29.57 15.52 -12.03
C TYR A 502 31.02 15.98 -12.19
N HIS A 503 31.40 16.40 -13.40
CA HIS A 503 32.71 16.98 -13.73
C HIS A 503 33.87 16.12 -13.21
N ASN A 504 33.98 14.87 -13.68
CA ASN A 504 35.03 13.93 -13.25
C ASN A 504 35.08 13.69 -11.73
N ASN A 505 33.92 13.70 -11.06
CA ASN A 505 33.75 13.55 -9.61
C ASN A 505 34.30 14.69 -8.75
N GLU A 506 34.48 15.88 -9.33
CA GLU A 506 34.92 17.07 -8.60
C GLU A 506 33.77 17.73 -7.80
N VAL A 507 32.52 17.53 -8.25
CA VAL A 507 31.33 18.11 -7.61
C VAL A 507 30.24 17.04 -7.39
N VAL A 508 29.42 17.27 -6.38
CA VAL A 508 28.30 16.41 -5.98
C VAL A 508 27.03 17.25 -5.95
N MET A 509 26.05 16.87 -6.78
CA MET A 509 24.71 17.43 -6.74
C MET A 509 23.86 16.63 -5.77
N ASP A 510 23.23 17.28 -4.80
CA ASP A 510 22.23 16.66 -3.93
C ASP A 510 20.81 17.08 -4.33
N TYR A 511 20.07 16.16 -4.93
CA TYR A 511 18.70 16.42 -5.36
C TYR A 511 17.70 16.53 -4.20
N ALA A 512 18.03 16.07 -3.00
CA ALA A 512 17.16 16.19 -1.84
C ALA A 512 17.12 17.64 -1.30
N THR A 513 18.22 18.36 -1.41
CA THR A 513 18.37 19.75 -0.92
C THR A 513 18.43 20.78 -2.06
N GLY A 514 18.68 20.34 -3.29
CA GLY A 514 18.95 21.23 -4.42
C GLY A 514 20.30 21.94 -4.32
N LEU A 515 21.22 21.46 -3.47
CA LEU A 515 22.55 22.03 -3.28
C LEU A 515 23.63 21.26 -4.05
N MET A 516 24.57 22.01 -4.61
CA MET A 516 25.79 21.47 -5.20
C MET A 516 26.96 21.67 -4.23
N TRP A 517 27.78 20.64 -4.11
CA TRP A 517 28.90 20.58 -3.18
C TRP A 517 30.20 20.28 -3.93
N GLN A 518 31.31 20.83 -3.46
CA GLN A 518 32.62 20.35 -3.89
C GLN A 518 32.86 18.97 -3.23
N GLN A 519 33.27 17.98 -4.02
CA GLN A 519 33.39 16.59 -3.53
C GLN A 519 34.51 16.43 -2.49
N ALA A 520 35.67 17.05 -2.74
CA ALA A 520 36.88 16.86 -1.96
C ALA A 520 37.26 18.05 -1.08
N GLY A 521 36.53 19.17 -1.13
CA GLY A 521 36.87 20.39 -0.39
C GLY A 521 38.27 20.93 -0.69
N SER A 522 38.87 21.65 0.27
CA SER A 522 40.25 22.11 0.19
C SER A 522 41.24 21.00 0.55
N GLU A 523 42.39 20.94 -0.12
CA GLU A 523 43.44 19.95 0.15
C GLU A 523 44.05 20.08 1.55
N ASN A 524 44.22 21.32 2.02
CA ASN A 524 44.82 21.64 3.31
C ASN A 524 43.78 22.20 4.29
N TYR A 525 44.09 22.10 5.58
CA TYR A 525 43.32 22.80 6.62
C TYR A 525 43.46 24.31 6.44
N LEU A 526 42.32 25.00 6.40
CA LEU A 526 42.25 26.45 6.23
C LEU A 526 41.72 27.08 7.52
N ILE A 527 42.35 28.17 7.95
CA ILE A 527 41.72 29.10 8.91
C ILE A 527 40.54 29.80 8.22
N TYR A 528 39.60 30.34 8.99
CA TYR A 528 38.37 30.92 8.47
C TYR A 528 38.60 31.98 7.37
N LYS A 529 39.58 32.88 7.57
CA LYS A 529 39.97 33.88 6.56
C LYS A 529 40.39 33.24 5.23
N ASN A 530 41.26 32.24 5.29
CA ASN A 530 41.76 31.54 4.10
C ASN A 530 40.66 30.71 3.41
N ALA A 531 39.63 30.27 4.15
CA ALA A 531 38.48 29.58 3.57
C ALA A 531 37.66 30.52 2.66
N HIS A 532 37.49 31.79 3.04
CA HIS A 532 36.87 32.80 2.17
C HIS A 532 37.73 33.10 0.93
N GLU A 533 39.05 33.22 1.11
CA GLU A 533 39.98 33.39 -0.02
C GLU A 533 39.95 32.19 -0.99
N TYR A 534 39.82 30.97 -0.45
CA TYR A 534 39.65 29.75 -1.23
C TYR A 534 38.38 29.78 -2.08
N VAL A 535 37.24 30.11 -1.48
CA VAL A 535 35.96 30.27 -2.19
C VAL A 535 36.06 31.35 -3.28
N HIS A 536 36.68 32.48 -2.97
CA HIS A 536 36.89 33.55 -3.95
C HIS A 536 37.73 33.07 -5.14
N LYS A 537 38.78 32.29 -4.88
CA LYS A 537 39.61 31.68 -5.93
C LYS A 537 38.81 30.69 -6.79
N LEU A 538 37.97 29.84 -6.20
CA LEU A 538 37.08 28.93 -6.96
C LEU A 538 36.19 29.71 -7.93
N ASN A 539 35.62 30.81 -7.47
CA ASN A 539 34.73 31.65 -8.27
C ASN A 539 35.47 32.37 -9.40
N GLN A 540 36.67 32.90 -9.12
CA GLN A 540 37.52 33.50 -10.15
C GLN A 540 37.92 32.49 -11.24
N GLN A 541 38.19 31.25 -10.84
CA GLN A 541 38.62 30.18 -11.74
C GLN A 541 37.45 29.47 -12.44
N ARG A 542 36.20 29.83 -12.11
CA ARG A 542 34.99 29.12 -12.56
C ARG A 542 35.09 27.60 -12.34
N PHE A 543 35.47 27.19 -11.14
CA PHE A 543 35.65 25.77 -10.81
C PHE A 543 34.40 24.95 -11.18
N ALA A 544 34.62 23.83 -11.90
CA ALA A 544 33.57 23.01 -12.51
C ALA A 544 32.57 23.77 -13.42
N GLY A 545 32.93 24.96 -13.91
CA GLY A 545 32.06 25.82 -14.72
C GLY A 545 31.23 26.83 -13.93
N TYR A 546 31.31 26.85 -12.59
CA TYR A 546 30.47 27.67 -11.71
C TYR A 546 31.28 28.77 -11.01
N ASN A 547 30.65 29.92 -10.75
CA ASN A 547 31.29 31.09 -10.13
C ASN A 547 30.52 31.66 -8.92
N ASP A 548 29.62 30.86 -8.36
CA ASP A 548 28.74 31.19 -7.24
C ASP A 548 28.98 30.28 -6.02
N TRP A 549 30.17 29.67 -5.93
CA TRP A 549 30.61 28.93 -4.75
C TRP A 549 30.60 29.82 -3.52
N ARG A 550 30.19 29.25 -2.38
CA ARG A 550 30.14 29.93 -1.08
C ARG A 550 30.36 28.94 0.05
N LEU A 551 30.66 29.45 1.24
CA LEU A 551 30.54 28.64 2.46
C LEU A 551 29.05 28.30 2.70
N PRO A 552 28.73 27.06 3.12
CA PRO A 552 27.36 26.69 3.47
C PRO A 552 26.92 27.37 4.77
N THR A 553 25.62 27.54 4.97
CA THR A 553 25.10 27.83 6.31
C THR A 553 25.27 26.60 7.21
N LEU A 554 25.18 26.77 8.52
CA LEU A 554 25.22 25.67 9.49
C LEU A 554 24.08 24.67 9.25
N GLU A 555 22.91 25.14 8.82
CA GLU A 555 21.77 24.27 8.51
C GLU A 555 22.05 23.42 7.25
N GLU A 556 22.62 24.03 6.21
CA GLU A 556 23.06 23.33 5.00
C GLU A 556 24.17 22.32 5.31
N ALA A 557 25.20 22.71 6.08
CA ALA A 557 26.30 21.84 6.46
C ALA A 557 25.85 20.66 7.35
N MET A 558 24.94 20.90 8.30
CA MET A 558 24.39 19.84 9.15
C MET A 558 23.49 18.87 8.39
N SER A 559 22.92 19.28 7.26
CA SER A 559 22.11 18.37 6.43
C SER A 559 22.92 17.17 5.94
N LEU A 560 24.22 17.34 5.68
CA LEU A 560 25.15 16.29 5.23
C LEU A 560 25.49 15.25 6.33
N MET A 561 25.14 15.52 7.59
CA MET A 561 25.50 14.66 8.72
C MET A 561 24.64 13.39 8.75
N GLU A 562 25.27 12.23 8.65
CA GLU A 562 24.56 10.96 8.68
C GLU A 562 24.49 10.33 10.09
N PRO A 563 23.38 9.66 10.47
CA PRO A 563 23.33 8.88 11.71
C PRO A 563 24.26 7.66 11.70
N LYS A 564 24.60 7.16 10.50
CA LYS A 564 25.43 5.98 10.30
C LYS A 564 26.82 6.40 9.87
N LYS A 565 27.84 5.78 10.46
CA LYS A 565 29.23 5.98 10.02
C LYS A 565 29.52 5.27 8.70
N HIS A 566 30.26 5.93 7.84
CA HIS A 566 30.96 5.36 6.70
C HIS A 566 32.46 5.50 6.92
N GLY A 567 33.10 4.41 7.34
CA GLY A 567 34.47 4.46 7.83
C GLY A 567 34.53 5.19 9.18
N GLU A 568 35.35 6.24 9.26
CA GLU A 568 35.49 7.07 10.47
C GLU A 568 34.56 8.28 10.52
N LEU A 569 33.84 8.56 9.43
CA LEU A 569 33.03 9.77 9.26
C LEU A 569 31.53 9.47 9.29
N TYR A 570 30.75 10.43 9.77
CA TYR A 570 29.30 10.53 9.64
C TYR A 570 28.95 11.36 8.39
N LEU A 571 29.53 10.97 7.26
CA LEU A 571 29.39 11.63 5.96
C LEU A 571 29.30 10.55 4.89
N ASP A 572 28.46 10.75 3.87
CA ASP A 572 28.29 9.79 2.78
C ASP A 572 29.62 9.56 2.02
N ARG A 573 29.79 8.35 1.46
CA ARG A 573 30.99 7.92 0.74
C ARG A 573 31.23 8.64 -0.59
N VAL A 574 30.22 9.35 -1.10
CA VAL A 574 30.35 10.20 -2.29
C VAL A 574 31.37 11.32 -2.06
N PHE A 575 31.54 11.79 -0.82
CA PHE A 575 32.50 12.82 -0.44
C PHE A 575 33.87 12.23 -0.08
N ASP A 576 34.92 13.02 -0.23
CA ASP A 576 36.28 12.57 0.13
C ASP A 576 36.40 12.35 1.64
N HIS A 577 36.81 11.13 2.02
CA HIS A 577 37.10 10.70 3.39
C HIS A 577 38.12 11.58 4.17
N LYS A 578 38.87 12.46 3.50
CA LYS A 578 39.74 13.45 4.13
C LYS A 578 38.97 14.63 4.74
N GLN A 579 37.73 14.88 4.30
CA GLN A 579 36.89 15.99 4.76
C GLN A 579 36.25 15.69 6.11
N ARG A 580 37.06 15.83 7.16
CA ARG A 580 36.65 15.57 8.55
C ARG A 580 35.73 16.65 9.12
N TRP A 581 35.78 17.85 8.56
CA TRP A 581 35.01 19.01 9.02
C TRP A 581 34.97 20.09 7.95
N ILE A 582 33.99 20.99 8.05
CA ILE A 582 33.85 22.14 7.15
C ILE A 582 33.50 23.42 7.93
N TRP A 583 33.96 24.56 7.42
CA TRP A 583 33.54 25.89 7.88
C TRP A 583 32.12 26.20 7.40
N THR A 584 31.41 27.01 8.18
CA THR A 584 30.10 27.54 7.80
C THR A 584 30.12 29.07 7.73
N SER A 585 29.14 29.66 7.06
CA SER A 585 28.97 31.11 7.01
C SER A 585 28.34 31.70 8.28
N ASP A 586 27.84 30.86 9.21
CA ASP A 586 27.19 31.33 10.43
C ASP A 586 28.17 31.53 11.57
N HIS A 587 27.87 32.48 12.44
CA HIS A 587 28.74 32.86 13.55
C HIS A 587 28.06 32.63 14.90
N HIS A 588 28.80 32.13 15.87
CA HIS A 588 28.33 32.04 17.27
C HIS A 588 28.50 33.38 17.99
N SER A 589 29.59 34.09 17.70
CA SER A 589 29.89 35.43 18.22
C SER A 589 30.71 36.21 17.20
N GLU A 590 30.93 37.49 17.48
CA GLU A 590 31.83 38.33 16.68
C GLU A 590 33.23 37.69 16.62
N GLY A 591 33.66 37.33 15.41
CA GLY A 591 34.95 36.67 15.17
C GLY A 591 34.98 35.13 15.32
N ALA A 592 33.86 34.47 15.67
CA ALA A 592 33.83 33.01 15.84
C ALA A 592 32.75 32.35 14.97
N ALA A 593 33.17 31.72 13.87
CA ALA A 593 32.31 30.98 12.95
C ALA A 593 32.01 29.55 13.47
N TRP A 594 30.84 29.03 13.11
CA TRP A 594 30.47 27.65 13.36
C TRP A 594 31.18 26.68 12.42
N VAL A 595 31.46 25.49 12.92
CA VAL A 595 32.04 24.36 12.15
C VAL A 595 31.13 23.14 12.29
N VAL A 596 31.11 22.30 11.26
CA VAL A 596 30.50 20.96 11.33
C VAL A 596 31.61 19.92 11.32
N LEU A 597 31.66 19.07 12.35
CA LEU A 597 32.64 17.99 12.51
C LEU A 597 31.99 16.66 12.13
N PHE A 598 32.33 16.09 10.98
CA PHE A 598 31.84 14.78 10.54
C PHE A 598 32.52 13.61 11.25
N ARG A 599 33.59 13.88 12.00
CA ARG A 599 34.29 12.89 12.82
C ARG A 599 34.03 13.11 14.30
N TRP A 600 33.87 12.03 15.05
CA TRP A 600 33.99 12.09 16.50
C TRP A 600 35.46 12.17 16.89
N LEU A 601 35.88 13.31 17.46
CA LEU A 601 37.13 13.46 18.17
C LEU A 601 36.78 13.70 19.65
N LEU A 602 37.54 13.07 20.56
CA LEU A 602 37.68 13.59 21.93
C LEU A 602 37.99 15.10 21.83
N PRO A 603 37.52 15.94 22.77
CA PRO A 603 37.48 17.39 22.59
C PRO A 603 38.83 17.94 22.11
N PRO A 604 38.85 18.86 21.12
CA PRO A 604 40.09 19.46 20.65
C PRO A 604 40.81 20.19 21.79
N PRO A 605 42.16 20.30 21.76
CA PRO A 605 42.86 21.13 22.73
C PRO A 605 42.34 22.57 22.66
N PRO A 606 42.22 23.26 23.80
CA PRO A 606 41.78 24.65 23.82
C PRO A 606 42.68 25.50 22.93
N CYS A 607 42.07 26.26 22.02
CA CYS A 607 42.73 27.35 21.29
C CYS A 607 42.86 28.57 22.18
#